data_AF-G1KKU4-F1
#
_entry.id   AF-G1KKU4-F1
#
_cell.length_a   1.000
_cell.length_b   1.000
_cell.length_c   1.000
_cell.angle_alpha   90.00
_cell.angle_beta   90.00
_cell.angle_gamma   90.00
#
_symmetry.space_group_name_H-M   'P 1'
#
loop_
_entity.id
_entity.type
_entity.pdbx_description
1 polymer ?
#
loop_
_entity_poly.entity_id
_entity_poly.type
_entity_poly.pdbx_seq_one_letter_code
_entity_poly.pdbx_strand_id
1 'polypeptide(L)'
;DVTNIFASLHVNPGDRVSIQCKTSSSISNDMHLYQFIPGQNPKLLIYYATGLFEGTPDRFSGSYSGTDFTFTISGVRPEDEAEYYCGQSNNIPSLGCSHFVSG
;
A
#
# COMPACT_ATOMS: atom_id res chain seq x y z
N ASP A 1 11.09 8.45 13.59
CA ASP A 1 10.96 9.32 12.41
C ASP A 1 10.69 8.49 11.18
N VAL A 2 9.50 8.63 10.58
CA VAL A 2 9.15 8.00 9.31
C VAL A 2 9.25 9.08 8.24
N THR A 3 10.28 9.02 7.39
CA THR A 3 10.46 9.96 6.30
C THR A 3 9.43 9.64 5.21
N ASN A 4 8.35 10.43 5.16
CA ASN A 4 7.33 10.31 4.12
C ASN A 4 7.86 10.96 2.82
N ILE A 5 8.07 10.14 1.79
CA ILE A 5 8.32 10.62 0.43
C ILE A 5 6.96 10.55 -0.27
N PHE A 6 6.31 11.70 -0.49
CA PHE A 6 5.20 11.77 -1.43
C PHE A 6 5.75 11.44 -2.84
N ALA A 7 5.67 10.17 -3.23
CA ALA A 7 6.09 9.71 -4.55
C ALA A 7 4.85 9.61 -5.44
N SER A 8 4.75 10.51 -6.42
CA SER A 8 3.85 10.33 -7.56
C SER A 8 4.53 9.43 -8.59
N LEU A 9 3.87 8.34 -8.97
CA LEU A 9 4.37 7.38 -9.94
C LEU A 9 3.39 7.30 -11.12
N HIS A 10 3.85 7.75 -12.28
CA HIS A 10 3.14 7.56 -13.55
C HIS A 10 3.45 6.16 -14.09
N VAL A 11 2.42 5.38 -14.37
CA VAL A 11 2.54 3.96 -14.73
C VAL A 11 1.63 3.64 -15.90
N ASN A 12 2.04 2.76 -16.80
CA ASN A 12 1.19 2.32 -17.89
C ASN A 12 0.35 1.12 -17.45
N PRO A 13 -0.83 0.90 -18.06
CA PRO A 13 -1.56 -0.35 -17.91
C PRO A 13 -0.67 -1.55 -18.22
N GLY A 14 -0.64 -2.55 -17.33
CA GLY A 14 0.24 -3.72 -17.43
C GLY A 14 1.55 -3.60 -16.66
N ASP A 15 1.93 -2.41 -16.19
CA ASP A 15 3.16 -2.23 -15.42
C ASP A 15 3.08 -2.91 -14.05
N ARG A 16 4.26 -3.14 -13.46
CA ARG A 16 4.40 -3.62 -12.08
C ARG A 16 4.82 -2.48 -11.18
N VAL A 17 4.06 -2.24 -10.12
CA VAL A 17 4.32 -1.18 -9.14
C VAL A 17 4.68 -1.80 -7.80
N SER A 18 5.63 -1.19 -7.09
CA SER A 18 5.97 -1.52 -5.70
C SER A 18 5.75 -0.30 -4.81
N ILE A 19 4.94 -0.47 -3.79
CA ILE A 19 4.63 0.49 -2.74
C ILE A 19 5.44 0.07 -1.50
N GLN A 20 6.31 0.95 -1.03
CA GLN A 20 7.20 0.65 0.09
C GLN A 20 6.74 1.38 1.34
N CYS A 21 6.76 0.66 2.46
CA CYS A 21 6.42 1.21 3.77
C CYS A 21 7.49 0.80 4.78
N LYS A 22 8.00 1.77 5.53
CA LYS A 22 9.08 1.55 6.49
C LYS A 22 8.68 2.06 7.87
N THR A 23 8.96 1.27 8.89
CA THR A 23 8.73 1.65 10.30
C THR A 23 10.05 1.92 11.02
N SER A 24 10.00 2.71 12.09
CA SER A 24 11.19 2.98 12.92
C SER A 24 11.56 1.80 13.83
N SER A 25 10.63 0.89 14.08
CA SER A 25 10.79 -0.29 14.93
C SER A 25 10.00 -1.45 14.36
N SER A 26 10.41 -2.67 14.69
CA SER A 26 9.68 -3.87 14.28
C SER A 26 8.28 -3.87 14.87
N ILE A 27 7.31 -4.15 14.01
CA ILE A 27 5.89 -4.29 14.37
C ILE A 27 5.37 -5.69 14.02
N SER A 28 6.27 -6.67 13.93
CA SER A 28 5.96 -7.98 13.32
C SER A 28 5.40 -7.78 11.92
N ASN A 29 4.25 -8.37 11.62
CA ASN A 29 3.50 -8.23 10.38
C ASN A 29 2.31 -7.28 10.48
N ASP A 30 2.17 -6.46 11.54
CA ASP A 30 1.01 -5.58 11.77
C ASP A 30 0.97 -4.35 10.85
N MET A 31 1.11 -4.57 9.55
CA MET A 31 1.02 -3.55 8.50
C MET A 31 -0.11 -3.90 7.54
N HIS A 32 -0.91 -2.90 7.18
CA HIS A 32 -2.02 -3.02 6.25
C HIS A 32 -1.83 -2.04 5.09
N LEU A 33 -2.36 -2.38 3.92
CA LEU A 33 -2.43 -1.52 2.74
C LEU A 33 -3.87 -1.10 2.48
N TYR A 34 -4.09 0.20 2.38
CA TYR A 34 -5.36 0.81 2.03
C TYR A 34 -5.27 1.51 0.68
N GLN A 35 -6.36 1.47 -0.08
CA GLN A 35 -6.59 2.26 -1.28
C GLN A 35 -7.60 3.36 -0.94
N PHE A 36 -7.31 4.58 -1.38
CA PHE A 36 -8.17 5.73 -1.22
C PHE A 36 -8.37 6.42 -2.56
N ILE A 37 -9.64 6.53 -2.96
CA ILE A 37 -10.07 7.33 -4.11
C ILE A 37 -10.75 8.57 -3.53
N PRO A 38 -10.36 9.79 -3.92
CA PRO A 38 -10.99 11.01 -3.40
C PRO A 38 -12.52 10.96 -3.49
N GLY A 39 -13.17 11.19 -2.34
CA GLY A 39 -14.64 11.13 -2.22
C GLY A 39 -15.21 9.74 -1.92
N GLN A 40 -14.38 8.70 -1.77
CA GLN A 40 -14.80 7.36 -1.35
C GLN A 40 -14.23 7.00 0.04
N ASN A 41 -14.82 5.99 0.67
CA ASN A 41 -14.26 5.43 1.90
C ASN A 41 -12.97 4.65 1.60
N PRO A 42 -11.94 4.71 2.47
CA PRO A 42 -10.75 3.89 2.32
C PRO A 42 -11.11 2.40 2.23
N LYS A 43 -10.54 1.71 1.26
CA LYS A 43 -10.70 0.27 1.06
C LYS A 43 -9.45 -0.46 1.55
N LEU A 44 -9.63 -1.45 2.43
CA LEU A 44 -8.55 -2.35 2.83
C LEU A 44 -8.26 -3.33 1.67
N LEU A 45 -6.99 -3.41 1.26
CA LEU A 45 -6.55 -4.33 0.21
C LEU A 45 -5.78 -5.52 0.78
N ILE A 46 -4.79 -5.23 1.65
CA ILE A 46 -3.90 -6.23 2.24
C ILE A 46 -3.85 -6.00 3.74
N TYR A 47 -3.98 -7.07 4.52
CA TYR A 47 -3.86 -7.07 5.97
C TYR A 47 -2.74 -7.98 6.46
N TYR A 48 -2.18 -7.68 7.62
CA TYR A 48 -1.06 -8.41 8.21
C TYR A 48 0.11 -8.67 7.24
N ALA A 49 0.49 -7.61 6.51
CA ALA A 49 1.54 -7.49 5.51
C ALA A 49 1.43 -8.39 4.26
N THR A 50 0.61 -9.45 4.29
CA THR A 50 0.62 -10.51 3.27
C THR A 50 -0.77 -11.06 2.93
N GLY A 51 -1.76 -10.93 3.81
CA GLY A 51 -3.10 -11.45 3.60
C GLY A 51 -3.93 -10.55 2.70
N LEU A 52 -4.54 -11.09 1.64
CA LEU A 52 -5.47 -10.34 0.80
C LEU A 52 -6.83 -10.23 1.48
N PHE A 53 -7.37 -9.01 1.57
CA PHE A 53 -8.75 -8.80 1.99
C PHE A 53 -9.72 -9.34 0.94
N GLU A 54 -10.94 -9.70 1.37
CA GLU A 54 -11.95 -10.26 0.48
C GLU A 54 -12.26 -9.33 -0.69
N GLY A 55 -12.26 -9.87 -1.91
CA GLY A 55 -12.50 -9.10 -3.14
C GLY A 55 -11.29 -8.28 -3.63
N THR A 56 -10.13 -8.38 -2.98
CA THR A 56 -8.87 -7.86 -3.53
C THR A 56 -8.37 -8.78 -4.65
N PRO A 57 -8.07 -8.26 -5.85
CA PRO A 57 -7.55 -9.07 -6.95
C PRO A 57 -6.19 -9.70 -6.65
N ASP A 58 -5.94 -10.92 -7.13
CA ASP A 58 -4.68 -11.67 -6.94
C ASP A 58 -3.43 -10.99 -7.55
N ARG A 59 -3.61 -9.93 -8.36
CA ARG A 59 -2.51 -9.07 -8.82
C ARG A 59 -1.87 -8.25 -7.69
N PHE A 60 -2.55 -8.12 -6.56
CA PHE A 60 -2.00 -7.51 -5.36
C PHE A 60 -1.24 -8.56 -4.55
N SER A 61 -0.10 -8.17 -3.98
CA SER A 61 0.66 -9.03 -3.07
C SER A 61 1.44 -8.18 -2.07
N GLY A 62 1.82 -8.79 -0.95
CA GLY A 62 2.57 -8.14 0.12
C GLY A 62 3.71 -9.00 0.63
N SER A 63 4.75 -8.36 1.12
CA SER A 63 5.94 -8.99 1.71
C SER A 63 6.57 -8.04 2.72
N TYR A 64 7.34 -8.58 3.67
CA TYR A 64 8.04 -7.76 4.64
C TYR A 64 9.29 -8.45 5.19
N SER A 65 10.24 -7.66 5.66
CA SER A 65 11.44 -8.10 6.35
C SER A 65 11.84 -7.08 7.40
N GLY A 66 11.81 -7.47 8.67
CA GLY A 66 12.12 -6.58 9.79
C GLY A 66 11.17 -5.38 9.88
N THR A 67 11.64 -4.22 9.44
CA THR A 67 10.91 -2.94 9.46
C THR A 67 10.45 -2.47 8.08
N ASP A 68 10.81 -3.21 7.04
CA ASP A 68 10.58 -2.83 5.65
C ASP A 68 9.45 -3.71 5.06
N PHE A 69 8.44 -3.06 4.52
CA PHE A 69 7.24 -3.67 3.95
C PHE A 69 7.16 -3.27 2.47
N THR A 70 6.79 -4.21 1.61
CA THR A 70 6.63 -3.99 0.18
C THR A 70 5.33 -4.61 -0.29
N PHE A 71 4.48 -3.78 -0.88
CA PHE A 71 3.26 -4.22 -1.54
C PHE A 71 3.42 -4.06 -3.05
N THR A 72 3.02 -5.06 -3.82
CA THR A 72 3.15 -5.07 -5.28
C THR A 72 1.77 -5.11 -5.92
N ILE A 73 1.61 -4.34 -7.00
CA ILE A 73 0.52 -4.48 -7.97
C ILE A 73 1.16 -4.98 -9.27
N SER A 74 0.82 -6.19 -9.71
CA SER A 74 1.32 -6.76 -10.97
C SER A 74 0.30 -6.59 -12.09
N GLY A 75 0.61 -5.81 -13.12
CA GLY A 75 -0.35 -5.55 -14.18
C GLY A 75 -1.37 -4.52 -13.75
N VAL A 76 -0.90 -3.30 -13.52
CA VAL A 76 -1.72 -2.13 -13.19
C VAL A 76 -2.86 -1.98 -14.19
N ARG A 77 -4.03 -1.59 -13.68
CA ARG A 77 -5.22 -1.28 -14.48
C ARG A 77 -5.74 0.12 -14.18
N PRO A 78 -6.61 0.69 -15.03
CA PRO A 78 -7.19 2.01 -14.79
C PRO A 78 -7.88 2.14 -13.43
N GLU A 79 -8.51 1.06 -12.92
CA GLU A 79 -9.13 1.08 -11.59
C GLU A 79 -8.13 1.12 -10.41
N ASP A 80 -6.84 0.94 -10.67
CA ASP A 80 -5.79 1.00 -9.64
C ASP A 80 -5.28 2.45 -9.44
N GLU A 81 -5.75 3.42 -10.23
CA GLU A 81 -5.45 4.85 -10.04
C GLU A 81 -6.06 5.36 -8.73
N ALA A 82 -5.21 5.55 -7.73
CA ALA A 82 -5.62 5.90 -6.38
C ALA A 82 -4.42 6.38 -5.53
N GLU A 83 -4.73 6.88 -4.35
CA GLU A 83 -3.76 7.06 -3.28
C GLU A 83 -3.67 5.78 -2.44
N TYR A 84 -2.45 5.32 -2.17
CA TYR A 84 -2.19 4.13 -1.38
C TYR A 84 -1.52 4.48 -0.05
N TYR A 85 -2.03 3.90 1.02
CA TYR A 85 -1.62 4.20 2.39
C TYR A 85 -1.31 2.94 3.18
N CYS A 86 -0.23 3.01 3.95
CA CYS A 86 0.10 2.00 4.94
C CYS A 86 -0.40 2.38 6.34
N GLY A 87 -0.92 1.41 7.08
CA GLY A 87 -1.43 1.63 8.45
C GLY A 87 -1.25 0.40 9.35
N GLN A 88 -1.15 0.64 10.66
CA GLN A 88 -1.05 -0.41 11.69
C GLN A 88 -2.39 -0.53 12.44
N SER A 89 -2.70 -1.69 13.01
CA SER A 89 -3.99 -1.91 13.71
C SER A 89 -4.21 -0.94 14.88
N ASN A 90 -3.12 -0.53 15.54
CA ASN A 90 -3.17 0.31 16.73
C ASN A 90 -2.99 1.81 16.45
N ASN A 91 -2.80 2.19 15.18
CA ASN A 91 -2.58 3.57 14.73
C ASN A 91 -3.15 3.78 13.32
N ILE A 92 -4.32 4.40 13.23
CA ILE A 92 -4.91 4.87 11.97
C ILE A 92 -4.65 6.38 11.83
N PRO A 93 -4.04 6.85 10.73
CA PRO A 93 -2.73 6.47 10.21
C PRO A 93 -1.69 7.53 10.62
N SER A 94 -0.56 7.11 11.20
CA SER A 94 0.64 7.95 11.11
C SER A 94 1.05 7.95 9.63
N LEU A 95 0.69 9.02 8.91
CA LEU A 95 0.93 9.33 7.49
C LEU A 95 2.39 9.07 7.06
N GLY A 96 2.77 7.80 6.90
CA GLY A 96 4.15 7.38 6.76
C GLY A 96 4.61 7.14 5.33
N CYS A 97 3.71 6.69 4.44
CA CYS A 97 3.98 6.55 3.01
C CYS A 97 2.66 6.70 2.26
N SER A 98 2.53 7.76 1.48
CA SER A 98 1.48 7.91 0.48
C SER A 98 2.12 7.76 -0.89
N HIS A 99 1.83 6.66 -1.57
CA HIS A 99 2.17 6.49 -2.99
C HIS A 99 0.94 6.83 -3.82
N PHE A 100 1.10 7.77 -4.74
CA PHE A 100 0.07 8.06 -5.74
C PHE A 100 0.41 7.28 -7.00
N VAL A 101 -0.48 6.37 -7.40
CA VAL A 101 -0.35 5.61 -8.64
C VAL A 101 -1.32 6.24 -9.64
N SER A 102 -0.81 6.77 -10.74
CA SER A 102 -1.62 7.33 -11.84
C SER A 102 -1.33 6.62 -13.17
N GLY A 103 -2.40 6.32 -13.91
CA GLY A 103 -2.37 5.68 -15.23
C GLY A 103 -2.17 6.64 -16.39
#